data_AF-A0A5N6UBS4-F1
#
_entry.id   AF-A0A5N6UBS4-F1
#
_cell.length_a   1.000
_cell.length_b   1.000
_cell.length_c   1.000
_cell.angle_alpha   90.00
_cell.angle_beta   90.00
_cell.angle_gamma   90.00
#
_symmetry.space_group_name_H-M   'P 1'
#
loop_
_entity.id
_entity.type
_entity.pdbx_description
1 polymer ?
#
loop_
_entity_poly.entity_id
_entity_poly.type
_entity_poly.pdbx_seq_one_letter_code
_entity_poly.pdbx_strand_id
1 'polypeptide(L)'
;MASFVSLLCYHGYTAHLFICDNIKDIIFLGLLFGALNASMASEFGMGASLSFSQILASLPEMFLWSWSNLFLFTLHNQRSASAISEDKINKPWRPLSAGRISPRQVRMLIYCMYPAIFAVSGTMGGAAPCILEAISCLWYNEWNGASNPLLKNLLNGVGFACFFAGPLEVATDNSVLCGDMKAFMWLLVLAGAISTTVHAQDFRDIEGDRVSGRKTVPLLIGEEKARSALAVGIIGWTALSCWFWDLGSAERPWLSCIPACVAGTIVVWGFFWNKTPVVSFIVGPMAIIAVALRLWSRYLQRRNLSATDYLALVALVLAESALSVFLAAGFSAGVGLFVPAQLLWAAANSCVKASILYLYMDIFPNKAFCRLCYGTLFITAAYFTMVLIETFALCKPVQYNWNKSIEGHCSGANIAYLLAGIVNLTIDTFIVVLPMPLVFNLQLILSKKIAVAGMFSLGALISDLTYTVTPGAIYSILEPTLGVVNACLPTIKPAITELSRAVTFHGTKRSSNSGGNYSSGLSSRKLNRKVKGNLTRDFERLDDEFALHEVHIDRNSDVGFTSDDHKSSIRSLP
;
A
#
# COMPACT_ATOMS: atom_id res chain seq x y z
N MET A 1 -11.72 38.88 12.29
CA MET A 1 -11.67 37.39 12.24
C MET A 1 -11.33 36.88 10.84
N ALA A 2 -12.04 37.30 9.78
CA ALA A 2 -11.75 36.89 8.39
C ALA A 2 -10.30 37.22 7.90
N SER A 3 -9.73 38.37 8.29
CA SER A 3 -8.34 38.73 7.93
C SER A 3 -7.29 37.86 8.63
N PHE A 4 -7.52 37.50 9.90
CA PHE A 4 -6.62 36.63 10.66
C PHE A 4 -6.62 35.19 10.13
N VAL A 5 -7.81 34.65 9.82
CA VAL A 5 -7.93 33.32 9.20
C VAL A 5 -7.26 33.31 7.83
N SER A 6 -7.48 34.35 7.01
CA SER A 6 -6.81 34.47 5.70
C SER A 6 -5.28 34.50 5.83
N LEU A 7 -4.75 35.23 6.81
CA LEU A 7 -3.32 35.28 7.09
C LEU A 7 -2.77 33.92 7.55
N LEU A 8 -3.49 33.23 8.44
CA LEU A 8 -3.12 31.91 8.92
C LEU A 8 -3.14 30.87 7.79
N CYS A 9 -4.17 30.88 6.94
CA CYS A 9 -4.24 30.05 5.74
C CYS A 9 -3.10 30.37 4.76
N TYR A 10 -2.76 31.65 4.57
CA TYR A 10 -1.66 32.06 3.70
C TYR A 10 -0.32 31.49 4.18
N HIS A 11 -0.02 31.61 5.48
CA HIS A 11 1.23 31.11 6.06
C HIS A 11 1.24 29.57 6.16
N GLY A 12 0.12 28.95 6.52
CA GLY A 12 -0.02 27.49 6.55
C GLY A 12 0.18 26.88 5.17
N TYR A 13 -0.41 27.47 4.13
CA TYR A 13 -0.17 27.05 2.74
C TYR A 13 1.28 27.29 2.31
N THR A 14 1.90 28.40 2.74
CA THR A 14 3.32 28.66 2.45
C THR A 14 4.23 27.63 3.11
N ALA A 15 3.94 27.22 4.35
CA ALA A 15 4.67 26.15 5.03
C ALA A 15 4.48 24.80 4.34
N HIS A 16 3.25 24.50 3.89
CA HIS A 16 2.98 23.30 3.10
C HIS A 16 3.78 23.26 1.78
N LEU A 17 3.86 24.39 1.06
CA LEU A 17 4.62 24.51 -0.18
C LEU A 17 6.13 24.30 0.00
N PHE A 18 6.70 24.48 1.19
CA PHE A 18 8.11 24.16 1.44
C PHE A 18 8.37 22.66 1.36
N ILE A 19 7.42 21.83 1.81
CA ILE A 19 7.64 20.40 2.04
C ILE A 19 6.82 19.50 1.10
N CYS A 20 5.87 20.04 0.33
CA CYS A 20 4.86 19.25 -0.40
C CYS A 20 5.47 18.16 -1.30
N ASP A 21 6.60 18.47 -1.95
CA ASP A 21 7.31 17.54 -2.82
C ASP A 21 7.97 16.39 -2.04
N ASN A 22 8.24 16.58 -0.75
CA ASN A 22 8.98 15.65 0.11
C ASN A 22 8.09 14.89 1.11
N ILE A 23 6.78 15.18 1.17
CA ILE A 23 5.86 14.48 2.08
C ILE A 23 5.85 12.97 1.81
N LYS A 24 5.81 12.56 0.54
CA LYS A 24 5.78 11.13 0.18
C LYS A 24 7.15 10.48 0.36
N ASP A 25 8.19 11.13 -0.15
CA ASP A 25 9.53 10.55 -0.21
C ASP A 25 10.21 10.43 1.16
N ILE A 26 9.93 11.37 2.07
CA ILE A 26 10.63 11.46 3.36
C ILE A 26 9.69 11.20 4.52
N ILE A 27 8.59 11.95 4.65
CA ILE A 27 7.69 11.82 5.81
C ILE A 27 6.99 10.45 5.78
N PHE A 28 6.27 10.13 4.71
CA PHE A 28 5.54 8.87 4.63
C PHE A 28 6.46 7.66 4.73
N LEU A 29 7.60 7.69 4.02
CA LEU A 29 8.58 6.61 4.06
C LEU A 29 9.21 6.44 5.45
N GLY A 30 9.57 7.54 6.13
CA GLY A 30 10.11 7.52 7.49
C GLY A 30 9.10 7.04 8.52
N LEU A 31 7.84 7.46 8.42
CA LEU A 31 6.75 6.97 9.27
C LEU A 31 6.51 5.48 9.07
N LEU A 32 6.45 5.03 7.82
CA LEU A 32 6.28 3.61 7.50
C LEU A 32 7.45 2.78 8.03
N PHE A 33 8.68 3.27 7.85
CA PHE A 33 9.86 2.64 8.40
C PHE A 33 9.79 2.54 9.93
N GLY A 34 9.55 3.66 10.62
CA GLY A 34 9.45 3.69 12.08
C GLY A 34 8.36 2.75 12.60
N ALA A 35 7.17 2.76 11.99
CA ALA A 35 6.05 1.92 12.40
C ALA A 35 6.33 0.42 12.21
N LEU A 36 6.88 0.02 11.05
CA LEU A 36 7.19 -1.38 10.77
C LEU A 36 8.31 -1.89 11.68
N ASN A 37 9.38 -1.12 11.86
CA ASN A 37 10.52 -1.55 12.67
C ASN A 37 10.21 -1.49 14.18
N ALA A 38 9.35 -0.58 14.64
CA ALA A 38 8.87 -0.57 16.02
C ALA A 38 8.05 -1.82 16.37
N SER A 39 7.30 -2.37 15.39
CA SER A 39 6.60 -3.66 15.56
C SER A 39 7.52 -4.87 15.72
N MET A 40 8.81 -4.69 15.42
CA MET A 40 9.87 -5.69 15.52
C MET A 40 11.03 -5.21 16.40
N ALA A 41 10.81 -4.23 17.28
CA ALA A 41 11.87 -3.58 18.07
C ALA A 41 12.75 -4.58 18.86
N SER A 42 12.17 -5.70 19.30
CA SER A 42 12.91 -6.76 20.00
C SER A 42 13.98 -7.44 19.12
N GLU A 43 13.72 -7.59 17.82
CA GLU A 43 14.67 -8.16 16.85
C GLU A 43 15.87 -7.23 16.58
N PHE A 44 15.70 -5.94 16.89
CA PHE A 44 16.72 -4.91 16.78
C PHE A 44 17.47 -4.64 18.08
N GLY A 45 17.05 -5.25 19.20
CA GLY A 45 17.58 -4.94 20.53
C GLY A 45 17.16 -3.56 21.04
N MET A 46 16.07 -2.99 20.51
CA MET A 46 15.54 -1.66 20.86
C MET A 46 14.37 -1.71 21.84
N GLY A 47 14.34 -2.72 22.71
CA GLY A 47 13.27 -2.94 23.69
C GLY A 47 12.16 -3.88 23.22
N ALA A 48 10.99 -3.80 23.86
CA ALA A 48 9.86 -4.66 23.53
C ALA A 48 9.18 -4.20 22.23
N SER A 49 8.78 -5.15 21.38
CA SER A 49 8.05 -4.87 20.14
C SER A 49 6.68 -4.23 20.43
N LEU A 50 6.37 -3.16 19.72
CA LEU A 50 5.13 -2.39 19.94
C LEU A 50 3.92 -3.07 19.28
N SER A 51 2.79 -3.03 19.99
CA SER A 51 1.48 -3.39 19.43
C SER A 51 0.95 -2.34 18.45
N PHE A 52 0.01 -2.74 17.59
CA PHE A 52 -0.61 -1.85 16.62
C PHE A 52 -1.22 -0.58 17.26
N SER A 53 -1.84 -0.70 18.43
CA SER A 53 -2.40 0.45 19.15
C SER A 53 -1.34 1.42 19.65
N GLN A 54 -0.18 0.91 20.10
CA GLN A 54 0.94 1.76 20.53
C GLN A 54 1.56 2.49 19.33
N ILE A 55 1.72 1.81 18.20
CA ILE A 55 2.20 2.42 16.95
C ILE A 55 1.23 3.53 16.49
N LEU A 56 -0.08 3.26 16.52
CA LEU A 56 -1.08 4.27 16.14
C LEU A 56 -1.02 5.51 17.05
N ALA A 57 -0.75 5.30 18.35
CA ALA A 57 -0.60 6.37 19.32
C ALA A 57 0.68 7.20 19.12
N SER A 58 1.76 6.62 18.61
CA SER A 58 3.03 7.32 18.36
C SER A 58 3.07 8.08 17.02
N LEU A 59 2.21 7.74 16.05
CA LEU A 59 2.19 8.39 14.74
C LEU A 59 2.18 9.93 14.75
N PRO A 60 1.40 10.63 15.62
CA PRO A 60 1.42 12.10 15.67
C PRO A 60 2.79 12.66 16.06
N GLU A 61 3.49 12.02 17.00
CA GLU A 61 4.81 12.45 17.48
C GLU A 61 5.87 12.16 16.42
N MET A 62 5.84 10.97 15.81
CA MET A 62 6.71 10.62 14.69
C MET A 62 6.54 11.59 13.52
N PHE A 63 5.29 12.00 13.23
CA PHE A 63 4.98 12.98 12.19
C PHE A 63 5.53 14.36 12.57
N LEU A 64 5.30 14.82 13.80
CA LEU A 64 5.79 16.11 14.26
C LEU A 64 7.32 16.19 14.20
N TRP A 65 8.01 15.13 14.62
CA TRP A 65 9.46 15.03 14.54
C TRP A 65 9.94 15.11 13.08
N SER A 66 9.34 14.30 12.20
CA SER A 66 9.72 14.24 10.77
C SER A 66 9.44 15.56 10.05
N TRP A 67 8.26 16.13 10.28
CA TRP A 67 7.83 17.38 9.68
C TRP A 67 8.74 18.53 10.10
N SER A 68 9.09 18.63 11.38
CA SER A 68 9.90 19.73 11.91
C SER A 68 11.34 19.70 11.38
N ASN A 69 11.97 18.52 11.36
CA ASN A 69 13.32 18.34 10.81
C ASN A 69 13.34 18.59 9.29
N LEU A 70 12.36 18.07 8.55
CA LEU A 70 12.24 18.30 7.11
C LEU A 70 11.98 19.77 6.78
N PHE A 71 11.14 20.44 7.58
CA PHE A 71 10.87 21.86 7.39
C PHE A 71 12.15 22.68 7.53
N LEU A 72 12.99 22.41 8.54
CA LEU A 72 14.29 23.07 8.65
C LEU A 72 15.18 22.81 7.42
N PHE A 73 15.28 21.55 6.97
CA PHE A 73 16.06 21.21 5.78
C PHE A 73 15.61 21.99 4.54
N THR A 74 14.30 22.03 4.29
CA THR A 74 13.74 22.72 3.12
C THR A 74 13.93 24.24 3.18
N LEU A 75 13.93 24.85 4.37
CA LEU A 75 14.27 26.27 4.52
C LEU A 75 15.71 26.55 4.08
N HIS A 76 16.69 25.70 4.42
CA HIS A 76 18.06 25.84 3.93
C HIS A 76 18.15 25.59 2.43
N ASN A 77 17.53 24.51 1.96
CA ASN A 77 17.62 24.06 0.58
C ASN A 77 17.10 25.07 -0.44
N GLN A 78 16.04 25.80 -0.10
CA GLN A 78 15.36 26.71 -1.05
C GLN A 78 15.81 28.18 -0.93
N ARG A 79 16.68 28.52 0.04
CA ARG A 79 17.00 29.92 0.37
C ARG A 79 18.06 30.58 -0.50
N SER A 80 19.01 29.80 -1.03
CA SER A 80 20.18 30.37 -1.74
C SER A 80 19.77 30.99 -3.08
N ALA A 81 20.53 31.98 -3.56
CA ALA A 81 20.23 32.65 -4.82
C ALA A 81 20.25 31.66 -6.01
N SER A 82 21.18 30.70 -5.99
CA SER A 82 21.25 29.61 -6.98
C SER A 82 20.02 28.70 -6.92
N ALA A 83 19.60 28.26 -5.73
CA ALA A 83 18.40 27.43 -5.56
C ALA A 83 17.14 28.15 -6.05
N ILE A 84 17.00 29.45 -5.78
CA ILE A 84 15.85 30.24 -6.26
C ILE A 84 15.85 30.33 -7.80
N SER A 85 17.02 30.54 -8.42
CA SER A 85 17.11 30.62 -9.89
C SER A 85 16.79 29.29 -10.58
N GLU A 86 17.19 28.17 -9.97
CA GLU A 86 16.89 26.81 -10.42
C GLU A 86 15.41 26.48 -10.23
N ASP A 87 14.87 26.72 -9.05
CA ASP A 87 13.47 26.43 -8.73
C ASP A 87 12.50 27.31 -9.53
N LYS A 88 12.91 28.50 -10.01
CA LYS A 88 12.08 29.26 -10.96
C LYS A 88 11.81 28.52 -12.26
N ILE A 89 12.70 27.61 -12.66
CA ILE A 89 12.55 26.80 -13.87
C ILE A 89 11.84 25.50 -13.53
N ASN A 90 12.39 24.73 -12.58
CA ASN A 90 11.89 23.38 -12.29
C ASN A 90 10.63 23.38 -11.43
N LYS A 91 10.51 24.31 -10.46
CA LYS A 91 9.53 24.28 -9.36
C LYS A 91 8.99 25.68 -9.03
N PRO A 92 8.41 26.43 -10.01
CA PRO A 92 8.07 27.84 -9.85
C PRO A 92 7.05 28.13 -8.74
N TRP A 93 6.29 27.11 -8.29
CA TRP A 93 5.32 27.20 -7.20
C TRP A 93 5.97 27.27 -5.80
N ARG A 94 7.27 26.97 -5.66
CA ARG A 94 7.95 26.98 -4.35
C ARG A 94 7.91 28.38 -3.71
N PRO A 95 7.88 28.49 -2.37
CA PRO A 95 7.63 29.74 -1.67
C PRO A 95 8.50 30.92 -2.07
N LEU A 96 9.82 30.74 -2.25
CA LEU A 96 10.72 31.81 -2.63
C LEU A 96 10.64 32.15 -4.12
N SER A 97 10.53 31.13 -4.98
CA SER A 97 10.38 31.29 -6.44
C SER A 97 9.09 32.00 -6.81
N ALA A 98 7.99 31.68 -6.11
CA ALA A 98 6.69 32.32 -6.24
C ALA A 98 6.59 33.69 -5.54
N GLY A 99 7.66 34.15 -4.87
CA GLY A 99 7.69 35.44 -4.17
C GLY A 99 6.80 35.53 -2.93
N ARG A 100 6.39 34.40 -2.35
CA ARG A 100 5.51 34.36 -1.16
C ARG A 100 6.22 34.76 0.13
N ILE A 101 7.53 34.55 0.18
CA ILE A 101 8.40 34.83 1.33
C ILE A 101 9.81 35.23 0.85
N SER A 102 10.44 36.18 1.54
CA SER A 102 11.79 36.65 1.21
C SER A 102 12.91 35.78 1.82
N PRO A 103 14.11 35.72 1.22
CA PRO A 103 15.25 35.01 1.79
C PRO A 103 15.64 35.49 3.21
N ARG A 104 15.43 36.78 3.51
CA ARG A 104 15.66 37.35 4.84
C ARG A 104 14.67 36.80 5.88
N GLN A 105 13.40 36.68 5.51
CA GLN A 105 12.39 36.07 6.39
C GLN A 105 12.67 34.60 6.64
N VAL A 106 13.08 33.85 5.61
CA VAL A 106 13.48 32.44 5.76
C VAL A 106 14.68 32.30 6.69
N ARG A 107 15.68 33.20 6.62
CA ARG A 107 16.80 33.18 7.58
C ARG A 107 16.35 33.38 9.03
N MET A 108 15.40 34.29 9.27
CA MET A 108 14.84 34.48 10.62
C MET A 108 14.10 33.23 11.08
N LEU A 109 13.32 32.58 10.20
CA LEU A 109 12.66 31.31 10.50
C LEU A 109 13.68 30.22 10.87
N ILE A 110 14.78 30.09 10.13
CA ILE A 110 15.85 29.13 10.44
C ILE A 110 16.37 29.32 11.88
N TYR A 111 16.64 30.55 12.30
CA TYR A 111 17.11 30.84 13.66
C TYR A 111 16.08 30.48 14.74
N CYS A 112 14.79 30.63 14.45
CA CYS A 112 13.72 30.20 15.36
C CYS A 112 13.52 28.68 15.35
N MET A 113 13.72 28.02 14.21
CA MET A 113 13.48 26.60 14.04
C MET A 113 14.52 25.75 14.77
N TYR A 114 15.80 26.12 14.79
CA TYR A 114 16.84 25.35 15.49
C TYR A 114 16.52 25.07 16.96
N PRO A 115 16.23 26.08 17.82
CA PRO A 115 15.79 25.82 19.19
C PRO A 115 14.51 24.99 19.27
N ALA A 116 13.55 25.24 18.39
CA ALA A 116 12.28 24.52 18.39
C ALA A 116 12.45 23.03 18.07
N ILE A 117 13.25 22.67 17.06
CA ILE A 117 13.48 21.27 16.70
C ILE A 117 14.27 20.51 17.76
N PHE A 118 15.23 21.17 18.43
CA PHE A 118 16.00 20.56 19.50
C PHE A 118 15.14 20.38 20.75
N ALA A 119 14.21 21.30 21.03
CA ALA A 119 13.21 21.10 22.08
C ALA A 119 12.30 19.91 21.77
N VAL A 120 11.70 19.86 20.57
CA VAL A 120 10.82 18.76 20.14
C VAL A 120 11.53 17.40 20.20
N SER A 121 12.73 17.32 19.60
CA SER A 121 13.51 16.06 19.55
C SER A 121 14.11 15.70 20.91
N GLY A 122 14.33 16.69 21.79
CA GLY A 122 14.79 16.45 23.16
C GLY A 122 13.69 15.88 24.05
N THR A 123 12.43 16.23 23.81
CA THR A 123 11.27 15.77 24.61
C THR A 123 10.62 14.49 24.09
N MET A 124 10.65 14.25 22.78
CA MET A 124 9.98 13.11 22.13
C MET A 124 10.93 11.95 21.78
N GLY A 125 12.24 12.12 21.98
CA GLY A 125 13.27 11.22 21.43
C GLY A 125 13.74 11.61 20.03
N GLY A 126 14.74 10.91 19.49
CA GLY A 126 15.31 11.25 18.18
C GLY A 126 16.31 12.42 18.20
N ALA A 127 16.89 12.75 19.36
CA ALA A 127 17.83 13.87 19.48
C ALA A 127 19.13 13.65 18.67
N ALA A 128 19.69 12.44 18.71
CA ALA A 128 20.90 12.10 17.95
C ALA A 128 20.69 12.21 16.42
N PRO A 129 19.66 11.58 15.81
CA PRO A 129 19.40 11.76 14.39
C PRO A 129 19.04 13.21 14.03
N CYS A 130 18.38 13.97 14.91
CA CYS A 130 18.10 15.40 14.70
C CYS A 130 19.39 16.23 14.59
N ILE A 131 20.35 16.03 15.51
CA ILE A 131 21.64 16.74 15.49
C ILE A 131 22.44 16.37 14.24
N LEU A 132 22.52 15.08 13.92
CA LEU A 132 23.25 14.62 12.74
C LEU A 132 22.63 15.18 11.45
N GLU A 133 21.31 15.24 11.36
CA GLU A 133 20.62 15.83 10.21
C GLU A 133 20.83 17.36 10.14
N ALA A 134 20.79 18.06 11.26
CA ALA A 134 21.08 19.49 11.32
C ALA A 134 22.50 19.80 10.80
N ILE A 135 23.50 19.01 11.20
CA ILE A 135 24.89 19.15 10.73
C ILE A 135 24.98 18.81 9.24
N SER A 136 24.35 17.70 8.81
CA SER A 136 24.36 17.26 7.41
C SER A 136 23.68 18.29 6.50
N CYS A 137 22.59 18.91 6.95
CA CYS A 137 21.89 19.98 6.25
C CYS A 137 22.76 21.24 6.07
N LEU A 138 23.49 21.65 7.12
CA LEU A 138 24.45 22.74 7.02
C LEU A 138 25.58 22.40 6.05
N TRP A 139 26.09 21.17 6.09
CA TRP A 139 27.14 20.74 5.18
C TRP A 139 26.65 20.73 3.72
N TYR A 140 25.47 20.17 3.49
CA TYR A 140 24.85 20.07 2.18
C TYR A 140 24.61 21.45 1.57
N ASN A 141 24.01 22.38 2.33
CA ASN A 141 23.52 23.66 1.81
C ASN A 141 24.48 24.85 2.05
N GLU A 142 25.01 25.02 3.25
CA GLU A 142 25.79 26.20 3.63
C GLU A 142 27.30 26.03 3.37
N TRP A 143 27.83 24.81 3.53
CA TRP A 143 29.24 24.50 3.25
C TRP A 143 29.45 23.87 1.86
N ASN A 144 28.49 24.09 0.97
CA ASN A 144 28.57 23.75 -0.45
C ASN A 144 28.80 22.25 -0.73
N GLY A 145 28.40 21.36 0.18
CA GLY A 145 28.54 19.91 0.01
C GLY A 145 27.78 19.36 -1.20
N ALA A 146 26.63 19.97 -1.53
CA ALA A 146 25.82 19.59 -2.68
C ALA A 146 26.48 19.84 -4.05
N SER A 147 27.55 20.66 -4.10
CA SER A 147 28.27 20.97 -5.36
C SER A 147 29.10 19.81 -5.89
N ASN A 148 29.52 18.89 -5.01
CA ASN A 148 30.22 17.67 -5.38
C ASN A 148 29.21 16.51 -5.43
N PRO A 149 28.99 15.85 -6.58
CA PRO A 149 27.95 14.83 -6.68
C PRO A 149 28.15 13.62 -5.78
N LEU A 150 29.40 13.22 -5.48
CA LEU A 150 29.65 12.12 -4.55
C LEU A 150 29.28 12.51 -3.11
N LEU A 151 29.69 13.71 -2.69
CA LEU A 151 29.40 14.23 -1.36
C LEU A 151 27.90 14.54 -1.18
N LYS A 152 27.26 15.12 -2.20
CA LYS A 152 25.81 15.32 -2.29
C LYS A 152 25.08 14.01 -2.01
N ASN A 153 25.48 12.95 -2.71
CA ASN A 153 24.85 11.64 -2.59
C ASN A 153 25.07 11.01 -1.20
N LEU A 154 26.28 11.09 -0.66
CA LEU A 154 26.60 10.61 0.69
C LEU A 154 25.76 11.33 1.76
N LEU A 155 25.70 12.66 1.69
CA LEU A 155 24.92 13.48 2.62
C LEU A 155 23.43 13.18 2.53
N ASN A 156 22.90 12.92 1.31
CA ASN A 156 21.53 12.45 1.16
C ASN A 156 21.32 11.09 1.84
N GLY A 157 22.25 10.13 1.68
CA GLY A 157 22.17 8.84 2.36
C GLY A 157 22.15 8.97 3.89
N VAL A 158 23.00 9.84 4.44
CA VAL A 158 23.01 10.16 5.88
C VAL A 158 21.67 10.78 6.31
N GLY A 159 21.17 11.77 5.58
CA GLY A 159 19.92 12.43 5.91
C GLY A 159 18.72 11.48 5.89
N PHE A 160 18.60 10.63 4.86
CA PHE A 160 17.56 9.60 4.84
C PHE A 160 17.68 8.62 6.02
N ALA A 161 18.89 8.21 6.39
CA ALA A 161 19.09 7.37 7.58
C ALA A 161 18.64 8.08 8.86
N CYS A 162 18.87 9.40 9.00
CA CYS A 162 18.32 10.20 10.10
C CYS A 162 16.78 10.24 10.08
N PHE A 163 16.17 10.40 8.90
CA PHE A 163 14.71 10.38 8.74
C PHE A 163 14.07 9.00 8.93
N PHE A 164 14.86 7.91 8.88
CA PHE A 164 14.43 6.58 9.30
C PHE A 164 14.63 6.35 10.80
N ALA A 165 15.77 6.79 11.33
CA ALA A 165 16.12 6.65 12.74
C ALA A 165 15.18 7.45 13.66
N GLY A 166 14.91 8.72 13.34
CA GLY A 166 14.11 9.60 14.20
C GLY A 166 12.72 9.04 14.54
N PRO A 167 11.86 8.73 13.55
CA PRO A 167 10.55 8.14 13.81
C PRO A 167 10.62 6.80 14.55
N LEU A 168 11.66 6.00 14.31
CA LEU A 168 11.87 4.76 15.04
C LEU A 168 12.20 5.03 16.52
N GLU A 169 13.16 5.92 16.81
CA GLU A 169 13.52 6.30 18.18
C GLU A 169 12.33 6.93 18.93
N VAL A 170 11.56 7.79 18.27
CA VAL A 170 10.34 8.39 18.84
C VAL A 170 9.29 7.32 19.16
N ALA A 171 9.12 6.33 18.28
CA ALA A 171 8.14 5.27 18.51
C ALA A 171 8.58 4.31 19.64
N THR A 172 9.87 3.98 19.73
CA THR A 172 10.38 2.98 20.67
C THR A 172 10.86 3.58 22.00
N ASP A 173 11.04 4.90 22.08
CA ASP A 173 11.71 5.59 23.20
C ASP A 173 13.10 5.02 23.52
N ASN A 174 13.80 4.56 22.48
CA ASN A 174 15.10 3.89 22.57
C ASN A 174 15.98 4.34 21.41
N SER A 175 17.26 4.54 21.66
CA SER A 175 18.18 4.96 20.59
C SER A 175 18.50 3.80 19.65
N VAL A 176 18.70 4.09 18.37
CA VAL A 176 19.18 3.12 17.37
C VAL A 176 20.60 2.61 17.67
N LEU A 177 21.32 3.29 18.58
CA LEU A 177 22.64 2.91 19.08
C LEU A 177 22.58 1.94 20.28
N CYS A 178 21.39 1.62 20.79
CA CYS A 178 21.21 0.68 21.91
C CYS A 178 21.34 -0.79 21.46
N GLY A 179 21.50 -1.69 22.45
CA GLY A 179 21.61 -3.14 22.23
C GLY A 179 22.86 -3.51 21.44
N ASP A 180 22.73 -4.47 20.52
CA ASP A 180 23.82 -4.96 19.67
C ASP A 180 24.10 -4.04 18.46
N MET A 181 23.59 -2.80 18.48
CA MET A 181 23.70 -1.82 17.38
C MET A 181 23.14 -2.30 16.03
N LYS A 182 22.31 -3.35 16.04
CA LYS A 182 21.75 -3.97 14.83
C LYS A 182 20.89 -2.98 14.03
N ALA A 183 20.11 -2.14 14.70
CA ALA A 183 19.36 -1.06 14.07
C ALA A 183 20.28 -0.04 13.39
N PHE A 184 21.35 0.39 14.06
CA PHE A 184 22.35 1.28 13.49
C PHE A 184 23.06 0.67 12.27
N MET A 185 23.47 -0.60 12.34
CA MET A 185 24.07 -1.30 11.19
C MET A 185 23.10 -1.39 10.01
N TRP A 186 21.82 -1.65 10.28
CA TRP A 186 20.79 -1.66 9.24
C TRP A 186 20.62 -0.28 8.59
N LEU A 187 20.62 0.79 9.38
CA LEU A 187 20.58 2.16 8.87
C LEU A 187 21.80 2.50 8.02
N LEU A 188 22.99 1.96 8.33
CA LEU A 188 24.18 2.12 7.47
C LEU A 188 24.04 1.40 6.13
N VAL A 189 23.43 0.20 6.11
CA VAL A 189 23.12 -0.51 4.86
C VAL A 189 22.17 0.33 4.00
N LEU A 190 21.12 0.89 4.61
CA LEU A 190 20.17 1.78 3.92
C LEU A 190 20.83 3.08 3.45
N ALA A 191 21.67 3.70 4.27
CA ALA A 191 22.42 4.91 3.91
C ALA A 191 23.34 4.65 2.71
N GLY A 192 24.02 3.50 2.67
CA GLY A 192 24.86 3.09 1.55
C GLY A 192 24.06 2.84 0.28
N ALA A 193 22.91 2.16 0.40
CA ALA A 193 21.99 1.97 -0.70
C ALA A 193 21.57 3.31 -1.29
N ILE A 194 21.03 4.21 -0.48
CA ILE A 194 20.58 5.53 -0.90
C ILE A 194 21.73 6.36 -1.47
N SER A 195 22.91 6.37 -0.85
CA SER A 195 24.07 7.11 -1.35
C SER A 195 24.48 6.69 -2.76
N THR A 196 24.29 5.42 -3.11
CA THR A 196 24.67 4.91 -4.45
C THR A 196 23.52 4.94 -5.45
N THR A 197 22.28 5.22 -5.02
CA THR A 197 21.09 5.19 -5.87
C THR A 197 20.31 6.51 -5.93
N VAL A 198 20.62 7.50 -5.07
CA VAL A 198 19.85 8.76 -4.97
C VAL A 198 19.92 9.61 -6.23
N HIS A 199 20.93 9.41 -7.08
CA HIS A 199 21.00 10.04 -8.41
C HIS A 199 19.85 9.64 -9.34
N ALA A 200 19.03 8.65 -8.97
CA ALA A 200 17.73 8.40 -9.58
C ALA A 200 16.82 9.65 -9.63
N GLN A 201 16.94 10.54 -8.66
CA GLN A 201 16.18 11.79 -8.60
C GLN A 201 16.67 12.78 -9.66
N ASP A 202 17.96 12.79 -9.98
CA ASP A 202 18.58 13.74 -10.91
C ASP A 202 18.08 13.54 -12.36
N PHE A 203 17.52 12.37 -12.73
CA PHE A 203 16.93 12.16 -14.06
C PHE A 203 15.75 13.10 -14.34
N ARG A 204 15.09 13.57 -13.28
CA ARG A 204 13.91 14.43 -13.33
C ARG A 204 14.28 15.89 -13.61
N ASP A 205 15.44 16.28 -13.10
CA ASP A 205 15.89 17.67 -13.03
C ASP A 205 17.02 17.95 -14.04
N ILE A 206 17.34 17.02 -14.95
CA ILE A 206 18.44 17.12 -15.94
C ILE A 206 18.47 18.47 -16.65
N GLU A 207 17.32 18.95 -17.12
CA GLU A 207 17.27 20.20 -17.91
C GLU A 207 17.58 21.42 -17.04
N GLY A 208 16.99 21.51 -15.84
CA GLY A 208 17.31 22.56 -14.89
C GLY A 208 18.74 22.48 -14.38
N ASP A 209 19.24 21.28 -14.07
CA ASP A 209 20.63 21.06 -13.65
C ASP A 209 21.62 21.50 -14.74
N ARG A 210 21.31 21.23 -16.02
CA ARG A 210 22.13 21.65 -17.16
C ARG A 210 22.18 23.17 -17.27
N VAL A 211 21.04 23.85 -17.17
CA VAL A 211 20.96 25.33 -17.24
C VAL A 211 21.65 25.98 -16.04
N SER A 212 21.51 25.38 -14.85
CA SER A 212 22.14 25.86 -13.61
C SER A 212 23.62 25.47 -13.50
N GLY A 213 24.18 24.72 -14.45
CA GLY A 213 25.59 24.30 -14.46
C GLY A 213 25.95 23.30 -13.36
N ARG A 214 24.97 22.56 -12.82
CA ARG A 214 25.20 21.55 -11.79
C ARG A 214 25.88 20.31 -12.35
N LYS A 215 26.76 19.73 -11.53
CA LYS A 215 27.40 18.44 -11.81
C LYS A 215 26.59 17.34 -11.15
N THR A 216 25.65 16.73 -11.89
CA THR A 216 24.90 15.56 -11.45
C THR A 216 25.38 14.30 -12.15
N VAL A 217 25.13 13.12 -11.57
CA VAL A 217 25.62 11.84 -12.10
C VAL A 217 25.16 11.62 -13.55
N PRO A 218 23.88 11.83 -13.93
CA PRO A 218 23.44 11.65 -15.31
C PRO A 218 24.16 12.59 -16.30
N LEU A 219 24.50 13.81 -15.88
CA LEU A 219 25.24 14.77 -16.71
C LEU A 219 26.73 14.44 -16.84
N LEU A 220 27.34 13.80 -15.83
CA LEU A 220 28.76 13.48 -15.82
C LEU A 220 29.11 12.19 -16.57
N ILE A 221 28.35 11.11 -16.35
CA ILE A 221 28.66 9.79 -16.92
C ILE A 221 27.73 9.41 -18.08
N GLY A 222 26.72 10.23 -18.37
CA GLY A 222 25.68 9.95 -19.35
C GLY A 222 24.51 9.15 -18.76
N GLU A 223 23.34 9.36 -19.33
CA GLU A 223 22.07 8.82 -18.84
C GLU A 223 22.04 7.29 -18.77
N GLU A 224 22.49 6.61 -19.82
CA GLU A 224 22.49 5.14 -19.88
C GLU A 224 23.42 4.51 -18.83
N LYS A 225 24.61 5.10 -18.62
CA LYS A 225 25.55 4.62 -17.61
C LYS A 225 25.03 4.89 -16.21
N ALA A 226 24.38 6.04 -15.98
CA ALA A 226 23.75 6.36 -14.71
C ALA A 226 22.59 5.41 -14.38
N ARG A 227 21.78 5.01 -15.38
CA ARG A 227 20.72 4.00 -15.23
C ARG A 227 21.30 2.61 -14.94
N SER A 228 22.39 2.25 -15.61
CA SER A 228 23.11 0.99 -15.38
C SER A 228 23.71 0.92 -13.98
N ALA A 229 24.35 2.00 -13.53
CA ALA A 229 24.87 2.10 -12.17
C ALA A 229 23.76 1.96 -11.12
N LEU A 230 22.60 2.59 -11.35
CA LEU A 230 21.43 2.46 -10.50
C LEU A 230 20.93 1.02 -10.41
N ALA A 231 20.86 0.31 -11.55
CA ALA A 231 20.42 -1.08 -11.59
C ALA A 231 21.35 -2.03 -10.85
N VAL A 232 22.66 -1.90 -11.09
CA VAL A 232 23.68 -2.67 -10.38
C VAL A 232 23.59 -2.39 -8.88
N GLY A 233 23.42 -1.12 -8.49
CA GLY A 233 23.21 -0.73 -7.10
C GLY A 233 22.00 -1.41 -6.48
N ILE A 234 20.82 -1.30 -7.09
CA ILE A 234 19.58 -1.91 -6.56
C ILE A 234 19.74 -3.42 -6.40
N ILE A 235 20.29 -4.12 -7.38
CA ILE A 235 20.50 -5.58 -7.31
C ILE A 235 21.47 -5.92 -6.18
N GLY A 236 22.61 -5.22 -6.11
CA GLY A 236 23.64 -5.44 -5.09
C GLY A 236 23.13 -5.19 -3.67
N TRP A 237 22.43 -4.07 -3.44
CA TRP A 237 21.86 -3.74 -2.13
C TRP A 237 20.67 -4.62 -1.75
N THR A 238 19.90 -5.12 -2.73
CA THR A 238 18.87 -6.14 -2.47
C THR A 238 19.51 -7.42 -1.96
N ALA A 239 20.56 -7.91 -2.63
CA ALA A 239 21.30 -9.09 -2.19
C ALA A 239 21.95 -8.89 -0.81
N LEU A 240 22.56 -7.73 -0.55
CA LEU A 240 23.15 -7.41 0.74
C LEU A 240 22.10 -7.29 1.85
N SER A 241 20.93 -6.71 1.56
CA SER A 241 19.83 -6.62 2.52
C SER A 241 19.30 -8.00 2.88
N CYS A 242 19.11 -8.86 1.88
CA CYS A 242 18.78 -10.26 2.07
C CYS A 242 19.82 -10.96 2.95
N TRP A 243 21.11 -10.80 2.66
CA TRP A 243 22.18 -11.37 3.48
C TRP A 243 22.20 -10.82 4.92
N PHE A 244 21.98 -9.52 5.11
CA PHE A 244 21.94 -8.89 6.42
C PHE A 244 20.80 -9.44 7.29
N TRP A 245 19.67 -9.77 6.66
CA TRP A 245 18.46 -10.25 7.32
C TRP A 245 18.29 -11.77 7.35
N ASP A 246 19.02 -12.55 6.55
CA ASP A 246 19.12 -14.03 6.64
C ASP A 246 20.10 -14.40 7.79
N LEU A 247 19.69 -14.57 9.05
CA LEU A 247 18.84 -15.56 9.74
C LEU A 247 19.35 -17.02 9.72
N GLY A 248 19.76 -17.47 10.91
CA GLY A 248 20.23 -18.82 11.22
C GLY A 248 19.14 -19.88 11.34
N SER A 249 18.27 -20.02 10.34
CA SER A 249 17.41 -21.21 10.20
C SER A 249 17.89 -22.03 8.99
N ALA A 250 18.27 -23.29 9.26
CA ALA A 250 18.82 -24.22 8.26
C ALA A 250 17.84 -24.63 7.15
N GLU A 251 16.66 -24.01 7.06
CA GLU A 251 15.60 -24.36 6.13
C GLU A 251 15.25 -23.18 5.20
N ARG A 252 15.97 -23.12 4.07
CA ARG A 252 15.66 -22.37 2.83
C ARG A 252 15.69 -20.82 2.89
N PRO A 253 16.88 -20.23 3.14
CA PRO A 253 17.11 -18.77 3.19
C PRO A 253 16.69 -18.00 1.91
N TRP A 254 16.88 -18.55 0.71
CA TRP A 254 16.63 -17.78 -0.53
C TRP A 254 15.14 -17.52 -0.86
N LEU A 255 14.20 -18.30 -0.30
CA LEU A 255 12.76 -18.13 -0.59
C LEU A 255 12.19 -16.86 0.05
N SER A 256 12.70 -16.47 1.23
CA SER A 256 12.32 -15.22 1.92
C SER A 256 12.78 -13.98 1.13
N CYS A 257 13.80 -14.14 0.28
CA CYS A 257 14.40 -13.09 -0.53
C CYS A 257 13.65 -12.84 -1.85
N ILE A 258 12.79 -13.76 -2.30
CA ILE A 258 12.05 -13.63 -3.56
C ILE A 258 11.27 -12.32 -3.66
N PRO A 259 10.48 -11.89 -2.65
CA PRO A 259 9.73 -10.63 -2.74
C PRO A 259 10.64 -9.42 -2.93
N ALA A 260 11.79 -9.38 -2.26
CA ALA A 260 12.77 -8.30 -2.37
C ALA A 260 13.43 -8.30 -3.76
N CYS A 261 13.83 -9.45 -4.27
CA CYS A 261 14.40 -9.61 -5.61
C CYS A 261 13.40 -9.22 -6.71
N VAL A 262 12.13 -9.61 -6.56
CA VAL A 262 11.06 -9.22 -7.48
C VAL A 262 10.85 -7.71 -7.44
N ALA A 263 10.74 -7.10 -6.25
CA ALA A 263 10.61 -5.66 -6.10
C ALA A 263 11.81 -4.90 -6.72
N GLY A 264 13.05 -5.33 -6.44
CA GLY A 264 14.26 -4.75 -7.02
C GLY A 264 14.26 -4.84 -8.55
N THR A 265 13.89 -6.00 -9.10
CA THR A 265 13.80 -6.20 -10.57
C THR A 265 12.77 -5.27 -11.20
N ILE A 266 11.61 -5.09 -10.56
CA ILE A 266 10.55 -4.16 -11.04
C ILE A 266 11.07 -2.73 -11.09
N VAL A 267 11.76 -2.29 -10.03
CA VAL A 267 12.35 -0.94 -9.98
C VAL A 267 13.41 -0.77 -11.07
N VAL A 268 14.34 -1.71 -11.20
CA VAL A 268 15.38 -1.69 -12.24
C VAL A 268 14.78 -1.63 -13.64
N TRP A 269 13.80 -2.49 -13.93
CA TRP A 269 13.10 -2.50 -15.21
C TRP A 269 12.44 -1.14 -15.48
N GLY A 270 11.81 -0.53 -14.46
CA GLY A 270 11.20 0.79 -14.55
C GLY A 270 12.15 1.91 -15.00
N PHE A 271 13.47 1.79 -14.79
CA PHE A 271 14.44 2.81 -15.25
C PHE A 271 14.83 2.70 -16.72
N PHE A 272 14.65 1.53 -17.34
CA PHE A 272 15.14 1.24 -18.68
C PHE A 272 14.02 1.15 -19.73
N TRP A 273 12.79 0.84 -19.33
CA TRP A 273 11.65 0.71 -20.24
C TRP A 273 10.52 1.67 -19.88
N ASN A 274 9.70 2.04 -20.88
CA ASN A 274 8.49 2.84 -20.68
C ASN A 274 7.61 2.18 -19.60
N LYS A 275 7.05 2.96 -18.68
CA LYS A 275 6.58 2.43 -17.37
C LYS A 275 5.19 1.79 -17.40
N THR A 276 4.39 2.05 -18.43
CA THR A 276 3.07 1.41 -18.66
C THR A 276 3.18 -0.11 -18.82
N PRO A 277 4.05 -0.68 -19.68
CA PRO A 277 4.21 -2.13 -19.80
C PRO A 277 4.67 -2.80 -18.50
N VAL A 278 5.48 -2.16 -17.66
CA VAL A 278 5.97 -2.78 -16.41
C VAL A 278 4.83 -3.12 -15.45
N VAL A 279 3.94 -2.17 -15.18
CA VAL A 279 2.74 -2.40 -14.35
C VAL A 279 1.85 -3.48 -14.96
N SER A 280 1.74 -3.47 -16.29
CA SER A 280 0.97 -4.44 -17.06
C SER A 280 1.48 -5.88 -16.89
N PHE A 281 2.80 -6.07 -16.96
CA PHE A 281 3.45 -7.39 -16.84
C PHE A 281 3.38 -8.00 -15.43
N ILE A 282 3.07 -7.21 -14.41
CA ILE A 282 2.95 -7.70 -13.03
C ILE A 282 1.48 -7.97 -12.69
N VAL A 283 0.64 -6.97 -12.92
CA VAL A 283 -0.73 -6.99 -12.39
C VAL A 283 -1.66 -7.82 -13.27
N GLY A 284 -1.42 -7.89 -14.58
CA GLY A 284 -2.17 -8.76 -15.48
C GLY A 284 -2.05 -10.24 -15.12
N PRO A 285 -0.82 -10.82 -15.06
CA PRO A 285 -0.64 -12.20 -14.62
C PRO A 285 -1.20 -12.48 -13.22
N MET A 286 -1.09 -11.53 -12.29
CA MET A 286 -1.68 -11.67 -10.96
C MET A 286 -3.21 -11.82 -11.01
N ALA A 287 -3.90 -11.05 -11.86
CA ALA A 287 -5.35 -11.17 -12.06
C ALA A 287 -5.72 -12.52 -12.70
N ILE A 288 -4.96 -12.99 -13.69
CA ILE A 288 -5.14 -14.30 -14.31
C ILE A 288 -5.01 -15.42 -13.27
N ILE A 289 -3.93 -15.39 -12.48
CA ILE A 289 -3.69 -16.38 -11.42
C ILE A 289 -4.81 -16.34 -10.38
N ALA A 290 -5.27 -15.16 -9.97
CA ALA A 290 -6.34 -15.02 -8.98
C ALA A 290 -7.66 -15.66 -9.45
N VAL A 291 -8.04 -15.42 -10.71
CA VAL A 291 -9.23 -16.05 -11.30
C VAL A 291 -9.05 -17.56 -11.46
N ALA A 292 -7.86 -18.01 -11.90
CA ALA A 292 -7.56 -19.44 -12.01
C ALA A 292 -7.67 -20.16 -10.65
N LEU A 293 -7.10 -19.58 -9.58
CA LEU A 293 -7.21 -20.10 -8.22
C LEU A 293 -8.66 -20.10 -7.72
N ARG A 294 -9.45 -19.10 -8.09
CA ARG A 294 -10.88 -19.04 -7.77
C ARG A 294 -11.66 -20.16 -8.44
N LEU A 295 -11.43 -20.41 -9.73
CA LEU A 295 -12.07 -21.51 -10.46
C LEU A 295 -11.63 -22.88 -9.92
N TRP A 296 -10.35 -23.04 -9.61
CA TRP A 296 -9.84 -24.26 -8.97
C TRP A 296 -10.47 -24.46 -7.59
N SER A 297 -10.60 -23.41 -6.78
CA SER A 297 -11.30 -23.49 -5.50
C SER A 297 -12.74 -23.99 -5.64
N ARG A 298 -13.50 -23.51 -6.63
CA ARG A 298 -14.85 -24.02 -6.95
C ARG A 298 -14.85 -25.49 -7.33
N TYR A 299 -13.87 -25.89 -8.16
CA TYR A 299 -13.69 -27.29 -8.55
C TYR A 299 -13.39 -28.20 -7.35
N LEU A 300 -12.50 -27.79 -6.44
CA LEU A 300 -12.19 -28.54 -5.21
C LEU A 300 -13.42 -28.68 -4.31
N GLN A 301 -14.25 -27.65 -4.23
CA GLN A 301 -15.50 -27.67 -3.49
C GLN A 301 -16.64 -28.43 -4.21
N ARG A 302 -16.41 -28.93 -5.44
CA ARG A 302 -17.43 -29.56 -6.31
C ARG A 302 -18.69 -28.71 -6.47
N ARG A 303 -18.53 -27.38 -6.56
CA ARG A 303 -19.64 -26.44 -6.76
C ARG A 303 -19.72 -26.03 -8.22
N ASN A 304 -20.94 -25.87 -8.72
CA ASN A 304 -21.18 -25.28 -10.02
C ASN A 304 -20.73 -23.81 -10.05
N LEU A 305 -20.36 -23.32 -11.23
CA LEU A 305 -20.05 -21.91 -11.44
C LEU A 305 -21.29 -21.06 -11.21
N SER A 306 -21.10 -19.96 -10.50
CA SER A 306 -22.13 -18.99 -10.14
C SER A 306 -21.95 -17.68 -10.90
N ALA A 307 -22.96 -16.80 -10.87
CA ALA A 307 -22.91 -15.49 -11.54
C ALA A 307 -21.65 -14.68 -11.18
N THR A 308 -21.21 -14.76 -9.92
CA THR A 308 -19.98 -14.09 -9.45
C THR A 308 -18.71 -14.62 -10.13
N ASP A 309 -18.64 -15.90 -10.51
CA ASP A 309 -17.50 -16.49 -11.21
C ASP A 309 -17.46 -16.07 -12.69
N TYR A 310 -18.62 -16.05 -13.37
CA TYR A 310 -18.73 -15.57 -14.75
C TYR A 310 -18.39 -14.07 -14.86
N LEU A 311 -18.89 -13.24 -13.95
CA LEU A 311 -18.60 -11.81 -13.92
C LEU A 311 -17.12 -11.53 -13.66
N ALA A 312 -16.45 -12.34 -12.83
CA ALA A 312 -15.00 -12.22 -12.61
C ALA A 312 -14.20 -12.58 -13.87
N LEU A 313 -14.62 -13.60 -14.62
CA LEU A 313 -14.01 -13.97 -15.90
C LEU A 313 -14.19 -12.89 -16.97
N VAL A 314 -15.40 -12.35 -17.11
CA VAL A 314 -15.68 -11.25 -18.03
C VAL A 314 -14.87 -10.00 -17.64
N ALA A 315 -14.80 -9.68 -16.35
CA ALA A 315 -13.99 -8.58 -15.84
C ALA A 315 -12.50 -8.75 -16.17
N LEU A 316 -11.95 -9.97 -16.04
CA LEU A 316 -10.57 -10.27 -16.41
C LEU A 316 -10.33 -10.00 -17.90
N VAL A 317 -11.17 -10.55 -18.78
CA VAL A 317 -11.02 -10.36 -20.24
C VAL A 317 -11.10 -8.88 -20.60
N LEU A 318 -12.06 -8.14 -20.02
CA LEU A 318 -12.20 -6.71 -20.26
C LEU A 318 -11.00 -5.92 -19.73
N ALA A 319 -10.48 -6.25 -18.55
CA ALA A 319 -9.30 -5.60 -17.97
C ALA A 319 -8.03 -5.84 -18.82
N GLU A 320 -7.78 -7.08 -19.25
CA GLU A 320 -6.64 -7.43 -20.12
C GLU A 320 -6.77 -6.81 -21.52
N SER A 321 -8.00 -6.68 -22.03
CA SER A 321 -8.23 -5.99 -23.31
C SER A 321 -8.00 -4.48 -23.19
N ALA A 322 -8.46 -3.83 -22.11
CA ALA A 322 -8.18 -2.43 -21.83
C ALA A 322 -6.67 -2.19 -21.75
N LEU A 323 -5.97 -3.08 -21.03
CA LEU A 323 -4.52 -3.08 -20.91
C LEU A 323 -3.82 -3.12 -22.27
N SER A 324 -4.21 -4.07 -23.12
CA SER A 324 -3.66 -4.23 -24.46
C SER A 324 -3.85 -2.98 -25.32
N VAL A 325 -5.01 -2.33 -25.22
CA VAL A 325 -5.32 -1.08 -25.95
C VAL A 325 -4.50 0.09 -25.42
N PHE A 326 -4.34 0.23 -24.10
CA PHE A 326 -3.50 1.29 -23.51
C PHE A 326 -2.02 1.13 -23.88
N LEU A 327 -1.52 -0.10 -23.94
CA LEU A 327 -0.16 -0.37 -24.42
C LEU A 327 -0.01 0.00 -25.89
N ALA A 328 -0.95 -0.45 -26.74
CA ALA A 328 -0.94 -0.11 -28.16
C ALA A 328 -0.99 1.42 -28.39
N ALA A 329 -1.82 2.14 -27.62
CA ALA A 329 -1.91 3.61 -27.68
C ALA A 329 -0.58 4.29 -27.30
N GLY A 330 0.12 3.75 -26.31
CA GLY A 330 1.44 4.25 -25.90
C GLY A 330 2.54 4.01 -26.95
N PHE A 331 2.47 2.92 -27.72
CA PHE A 331 3.44 2.61 -28.77
C PHE A 331 3.15 3.33 -30.10
N SER A 332 1.87 3.54 -30.45
CA SER A 332 1.49 4.11 -31.74
C SER A 332 1.26 5.63 -31.72
N ALA A 333 1.39 6.30 -30.57
CA ALA A 333 1.04 7.71 -30.34
C ALA A 333 -0.38 8.08 -30.87
N GLY A 334 -1.26 7.07 -30.97
CA GLY A 334 -2.52 7.18 -31.68
C GLY A 334 -3.64 7.62 -30.74
N VAL A 335 -4.07 8.88 -30.86
CA VAL A 335 -5.25 9.44 -30.18
C VAL A 335 -6.55 8.64 -30.41
N GLY A 336 -6.59 7.81 -31.46
CA GLY A 336 -7.76 6.99 -31.80
C GLY A 336 -8.05 5.79 -30.89
N LEU A 337 -7.10 5.38 -30.04
CA LEU A 337 -7.27 4.24 -29.13
C LEU A 337 -7.81 4.63 -27.75
N PHE A 338 -8.02 5.92 -27.49
CA PHE A 338 -8.50 6.40 -26.20
C PHE A 338 -9.95 5.98 -25.89
N VAL A 339 -10.86 6.12 -26.86
CA VAL A 339 -12.27 5.74 -26.71
C VAL A 339 -12.45 4.25 -26.38
N PRO A 340 -11.89 3.29 -27.14
CA PRO A 340 -12.02 1.88 -26.80
C PRO A 340 -11.40 1.56 -25.44
N ALA A 341 -10.29 2.20 -25.06
CA ALA A 341 -9.67 2.00 -23.76
C ALA A 341 -10.59 2.44 -22.60
N GLN A 342 -11.22 3.61 -22.72
CA GLN A 342 -12.15 4.16 -21.73
C GLN A 342 -13.38 3.26 -21.53
N LEU A 343 -13.93 2.73 -22.63
CA LEU A 343 -15.10 1.85 -22.59
C LEU A 343 -14.79 0.49 -21.96
N LEU A 344 -13.65 -0.12 -22.32
CA LEU A 344 -13.20 -1.38 -21.76
C LEU A 344 -12.90 -1.24 -20.25
N TRP A 345 -12.27 -0.13 -19.85
CA TRP A 345 -12.02 0.19 -18.45
C TRP A 345 -13.33 0.30 -17.65
N ALA A 346 -14.30 1.08 -18.14
CA ALA A 346 -15.58 1.27 -17.45
C ALA A 346 -16.36 -0.05 -17.33
N ALA A 347 -16.36 -0.86 -18.39
CA ALA A 347 -17.01 -2.17 -18.41
C ALA A 347 -16.34 -3.16 -17.44
N ALA A 348 -15.00 -3.23 -17.42
CA ALA A 348 -14.24 -4.08 -16.51
C ALA A 348 -14.56 -3.74 -15.05
N ASN A 349 -14.48 -2.45 -14.69
CA ASN A 349 -14.81 -1.96 -13.35
C ASN A 349 -16.25 -2.32 -12.93
N SER A 350 -17.20 -2.18 -13.84
CA SER A 350 -18.61 -2.50 -13.57
C SER A 350 -18.82 -4.00 -13.32
N CYS A 351 -18.13 -4.85 -14.09
CA CYS A 351 -18.16 -6.30 -13.91
C CYS A 351 -17.50 -6.75 -12.60
N VAL A 352 -16.38 -6.13 -12.20
CA VAL A 352 -15.74 -6.37 -10.90
C VAL A 352 -16.70 -6.05 -9.76
N LYS A 353 -17.27 -4.84 -9.77
CA LYS A 353 -18.22 -4.38 -8.74
C LYS A 353 -19.43 -5.32 -8.65
N ALA A 354 -19.98 -5.72 -9.79
CA ALA A 354 -21.07 -6.70 -9.85
C ALA A 354 -20.66 -8.07 -9.27
N SER A 355 -19.48 -8.59 -9.63
CA SER A 355 -18.96 -9.86 -9.09
C SER A 355 -18.87 -9.86 -7.57
N ILE A 356 -18.40 -8.77 -6.97
CA ILE A 356 -18.30 -8.58 -5.51
C ILE A 356 -19.69 -8.49 -4.87
N LEU A 357 -20.61 -7.70 -5.43
CA LEU A 357 -21.98 -7.56 -4.89
C LEU A 357 -22.75 -8.88 -4.92
N TYR A 358 -22.62 -9.67 -5.99
CA TYR A 358 -23.20 -11.01 -6.04
C TYR A 358 -22.57 -11.95 -5.01
N LEU A 359 -21.25 -11.88 -4.82
CA LEU A 359 -20.57 -12.63 -3.77
C LEU A 359 -21.07 -12.24 -2.36
N TYR A 360 -21.34 -10.97 -2.11
CA TYR A 360 -21.91 -10.51 -0.85
C TYR A 360 -23.32 -11.05 -0.60
N MET A 361 -24.18 -11.05 -1.63
CA MET A 361 -25.53 -11.62 -1.54
C MET A 361 -25.49 -13.13 -1.28
N ASP A 362 -24.52 -13.85 -1.84
CA ASP A 362 -24.32 -15.28 -1.60
C ASP A 362 -23.82 -15.58 -0.17
N ILE A 363 -22.98 -14.70 0.40
CA ILE A 363 -22.41 -14.88 1.75
C ILE A 363 -23.42 -14.47 2.84
N PHE A 364 -24.13 -13.36 2.64
CA PHE A 364 -25.02 -12.76 3.64
C PHE A 364 -26.47 -12.75 3.15
N PRO A 365 -27.26 -13.81 3.39
CA PRO A 365 -28.65 -13.92 2.93
C PRO A 365 -29.64 -13.07 3.76
N ASN A 366 -29.28 -11.82 4.08
CA ASN A 366 -30.13 -10.87 4.80
C ASN A 366 -30.90 -10.00 3.78
N LYS A 367 -32.24 -9.99 3.86
CA LYS A 367 -33.10 -9.27 2.89
C LYS A 367 -32.84 -7.76 2.81
N ALA A 368 -32.51 -7.10 3.92
CA ALA A 368 -32.19 -5.66 3.90
C ALA A 368 -30.84 -5.42 3.23
N PHE A 369 -29.84 -6.23 3.56
CA PHE A 369 -28.52 -6.20 2.95
C PHE A 369 -28.55 -6.51 1.45
N CYS A 370 -29.30 -7.53 1.02
CA CYS A 370 -29.47 -7.85 -0.39
C CYS A 370 -30.16 -6.72 -1.16
N ARG A 371 -31.16 -6.04 -0.56
CA ARG A 371 -31.77 -4.84 -1.18
C ARG A 371 -30.75 -3.73 -1.39
N LEU A 372 -29.86 -3.49 -0.43
CA LEU A 372 -28.77 -2.53 -0.58
C LEU A 372 -27.82 -2.96 -1.71
N CYS A 373 -27.44 -4.24 -1.79
CA CYS A 373 -26.59 -4.75 -2.87
C CYS A 373 -27.22 -4.56 -4.26
N TYR A 374 -28.52 -4.85 -4.41
CA TYR A 374 -29.24 -4.58 -5.67
C TYR A 374 -29.29 -3.09 -6.00
N GLY A 375 -29.49 -2.22 -5.00
CA GLY A 375 -29.42 -0.77 -5.18
C GLY A 375 -28.04 -0.30 -5.67
N THR A 376 -26.96 -0.82 -5.10
CA THR A 376 -25.59 -0.52 -5.54
C THR A 376 -25.30 -1.07 -6.93
N LEU A 377 -25.86 -2.22 -7.29
CA LEU A 377 -25.75 -2.79 -8.64
C LEU A 377 -26.42 -1.87 -9.67
N PHE A 378 -27.60 -1.33 -9.35
CA PHE A 378 -28.29 -0.34 -10.18
C PHE A 378 -27.45 0.94 -10.35
N ILE A 379 -26.88 1.47 -9.25
CA ILE A 379 -25.99 2.64 -9.29
C ILE A 379 -24.77 2.38 -10.18
N THR A 380 -24.19 1.18 -10.08
CA THR A 380 -23.03 0.78 -10.91
C THR A 380 -23.40 0.75 -12.39
N ALA A 381 -24.57 0.20 -12.75
CA ALA A 381 -25.06 0.19 -14.12
C ALA A 381 -25.38 1.59 -14.66
N ALA A 382 -25.95 2.46 -13.82
CA ALA A 382 -26.20 3.86 -14.15
C ALA A 382 -24.89 4.63 -14.38
N TYR A 383 -23.86 4.39 -13.55
CA TYR A 383 -22.53 4.96 -13.72
C TYR A 383 -21.89 4.52 -15.05
N PHE A 384 -21.93 3.23 -15.37
CA PHE A 384 -21.45 2.75 -16.68
C PHE A 384 -22.14 3.46 -17.84
N THR A 385 -23.47 3.59 -17.77
CA THR A 385 -24.26 4.28 -18.80
C THR A 385 -23.87 5.77 -18.90
N MET A 386 -23.59 6.43 -17.78
CA MET A 386 -23.12 7.81 -17.77
C MET A 386 -21.76 7.95 -18.46
N VAL A 387 -20.80 7.06 -18.18
CA VAL A 387 -19.48 7.05 -18.84
C VAL A 387 -19.59 6.77 -20.34
N LEU A 388 -20.51 5.89 -20.77
CA LEU A 388 -20.79 5.67 -22.19
C LEU A 388 -21.22 6.97 -22.87
N ILE A 389 -22.20 7.66 -22.29
CA ILE A 389 -22.73 8.92 -22.83
C ILE A 389 -21.63 9.98 -22.85
N GLU A 390 -20.87 10.13 -21.76
CA GLU A 390 -19.76 11.07 -21.66
C GLU A 390 -18.73 10.84 -22.77
N THR A 391 -18.28 9.59 -22.96
CA THR A 391 -17.25 9.23 -23.93
C THR A 391 -17.63 9.67 -25.37
N PHE A 392 -18.90 9.54 -25.74
CA PHE A 392 -19.37 9.93 -27.08
C PHE A 392 -19.84 11.40 -27.17
N ALA A 393 -20.27 12.02 -26.07
CA ALA A 393 -20.82 13.37 -26.05
C ALA A 393 -19.80 14.48 -25.75
N LEU A 394 -18.59 14.13 -25.29
CA LEU A 394 -17.59 15.10 -24.81
C LEU A 394 -17.05 16.06 -25.89
N CYS A 395 -16.87 15.56 -27.11
CA CYS A 395 -16.32 16.33 -28.22
C CYS A 395 -17.38 16.57 -29.31
N LYS A 396 -17.35 17.75 -29.90
CA LYS A 396 -18.19 18.14 -31.03
C LYS A 396 -17.28 18.55 -32.21
N PRO A 397 -17.37 17.87 -33.37
CA PRO A 397 -18.15 16.65 -33.66
C PRO A 397 -17.56 15.41 -32.96
N VAL A 398 -18.34 14.34 -32.79
CA VAL A 398 -17.94 13.12 -32.02
C VAL A 398 -16.65 12.50 -32.54
N GLN A 399 -16.44 12.55 -33.86
CA GLN A 399 -15.25 12.07 -34.55
C GLN A 399 -13.97 12.77 -34.08
N TYR A 400 -14.07 13.97 -33.51
CA TYR A 400 -12.94 14.70 -32.94
C TYR A 400 -12.34 14.00 -31.71
N ASN A 401 -13.03 13.01 -31.13
CA ASN A 401 -12.46 12.16 -30.09
C ASN A 401 -11.22 11.39 -30.59
N TRP A 402 -11.31 10.77 -31.77
CA TRP A 402 -10.26 9.88 -32.31
C TRP A 402 -9.52 10.44 -33.53
N ASN A 403 -10.07 11.45 -34.19
CA ASN A 403 -9.42 12.14 -35.30
C ASN A 403 -9.18 13.59 -34.91
N LYS A 404 -7.94 13.93 -34.55
CA LYS A 404 -7.56 15.31 -34.19
C LYS A 404 -7.20 16.18 -35.40
N SER A 405 -7.23 15.62 -36.61
CA SER A 405 -6.95 16.36 -37.85
C SER A 405 -8.16 17.14 -38.38
N ILE A 406 -9.35 16.91 -37.83
CA ILE A 406 -10.56 17.68 -38.16
C ILE A 406 -10.77 18.82 -37.17
N GLU A 407 -11.40 19.91 -37.60
CA GLU A 407 -11.78 21.00 -36.68
C GLU A 407 -12.85 20.53 -35.70
N GLY A 408 -12.61 20.74 -34.41
CA GLY A 408 -13.50 20.35 -33.35
C GLY A 408 -13.04 20.87 -32.00
N HIS A 409 -13.92 20.80 -31.02
CA HIS A 409 -13.60 21.14 -29.63
C HIS A 409 -14.19 20.11 -28.68
N CYS A 410 -13.52 19.90 -27.55
CA CYS A 410 -14.02 19.08 -26.45
C CYS A 410 -14.25 20.01 -25.26
N SER A 411 -15.48 20.08 -24.78
CA SER A 411 -15.81 20.99 -23.67
C SER A 411 -15.49 20.29 -22.34
N GLY A 412 -14.58 20.87 -21.55
CA GLY A 412 -14.38 20.49 -20.15
C GLY A 412 -13.86 19.06 -19.89
N ALA A 413 -13.12 18.46 -20.82
CA ALA A 413 -12.65 17.07 -20.72
C ALA A 413 -11.99 16.71 -19.37
N ASN A 414 -11.08 17.55 -18.88
CA ASN A 414 -10.39 17.31 -17.61
C ASN A 414 -11.34 17.30 -16.41
N ILE A 415 -12.36 18.15 -16.42
CA ILE A 415 -13.36 18.23 -15.33
C ILE A 415 -14.28 17.02 -15.38
N ALA A 416 -14.70 16.61 -16.57
CA ALA A 416 -15.54 15.43 -16.78
C ALA A 416 -14.85 14.16 -16.26
N TYR A 417 -13.59 13.93 -16.66
CA TYR A 417 -12.80 12.80 -16.17
C TYR A 417 -12.55 12.82 -14.67
N LEU A 418 -12.31 14.01 -14.09
CA LEU A 418 -12.15 14.15 -12.64
C LEU A 418 -13.43 13.75 -11.90
N LEU A 419 -14.59 14.21 -12.36
CA LEU A 419 -15.88 13.86 -11.77
C LEU A 419 -16.19 12.37 -11.92
N ALA A 420 -15.92 11.78 -13.10
CA ALA A 420 -16.07 10.36 -13.34
C ALA A 420 -15.20 9.52 -12.38
N GLY A 421 -13.96 9.96 -12.13
CA GLY A 421 -13.06 9.32 -11.16
C GLY A 421 -13.55 9.42 -9.72
N ILE A 422 -14.02 10.59 -9.28
CA ILE A 422 -14.57 10.79 -7.93
C ILE A 422 -15.78 9.89 -7.69
N VAL A 423 -16.71 9.82 -8.65
CA VAL A 423 -17.91 8.98 -8.54
C VAL A 423 -17.52 7.50 -8.48
N ASN A 424 -16.57 7.05 -9.32
CA ASN A 424 -16.10 5.66 -9.29
C ASN A 424 -15.52 5.29 -7.91
N LEU A 425 -14.60 6.12 -7.39
CA LEU A 425 -13.98 5.94 -6.08
C LEU A 425 -15.01 5.93 -4.94
N THR A 426 -16.04 6.76 -5.04
CA THR A 426 -17.13 6.81 -4.06
C THR A 426 -17.91 5.50 -4.04
N ILE A 427 -18.23 4.95 -5.21
CA ILE A 427 -18.92 3.64 -5.33
C ILE A 427 -18.04 2.53 -4.76
N ASP A 428 -16.74 2.51 -5.07
CA ASP A 428 -15.80 1.50 -4.56
C ASP A 428 -15.69 1.56 -3.04
N THR A 429 -15.58 2.77 -2.47
CA THR A 429 -15.57 2.98 -1.03
C THR A 429 -16.85 2.45 -0.39
N PHE A 430 -18.01 2.73 -0.99
CA PHE A 430 -19.30 2.24 -0.51
C PHE A 430 -19.37 0.71 -0.51
N ILE A 431 -18.94 0.04 -1.59
CA ILE A 431 -18.91 -1.43 -1.70
C ILE A 431 -18.00 -2.05 -0.63
N VAL A 432 -16.85 -1.44 -0.36
CA VAL A 432 -15.92 -1.94 0.69
C VAL A 432 -16.51 -1.78 2.08
N VAL A 433 -17.20 -0.67 2.36
CA VAL A 433 -17.81 -0.39 3.67
C VAL A 433 -19.08 -1.21 3.90
N LEU A 434 -19.82 -1.54 2.85
CA LEU A 434 -21.12 -2.21 2.92
C LEU A 434 -21.18 -3.46 3.81
N PRO A 435 -20.24 -4.44 3.76
CA PRO A 435 -20.27 -5.60 4.66
C PRO A 435 -19.73 -5.30 6.07
N MET A 436 -19.04 -4.18 6.30
CA MET A 436 -18.31 -3.93 7.55
C MET A 436 -19.22 -3.87 8.78
N PRO A 437 -20.38 -3.17 8.78
CA PRO A 437 -21.33 -3.20 9.90
C PRO A 437 -21.80 -4.61 10.31
N LEU A 438 -21.92 -5.53 9.34
CA LEU A 438 -22.29 -6.93 9.61
C LEU A 438 -21.09 -7.74 10.13
N VAL A 439 -19.89 -7.40 9.68
CA VAL A 439 -18.63 -8.05 10.04
C VAL A 439 -18.08 -7.56 11.39
N PHE A 440 -18.43 -6.37 11.87
CA PHE A 440 -17.95 -5.87 13.17
C PHE A 440 -18.43 -6.68 14.38
N ASN A 441 -19.45 -7.52 14.21
CA ASN A 441 -19.88 -8.50 15.22
C ASN A 441 -19.21 -9.88 15.05
N LEU A 442 -18.22 -10.01 14.15
CA LEU A 442 -17.53 -11.26 13.82
C LEU A 442 -16.01 -11.02 13.77
N GLN A 443 -15.28 -11.56 14.74
CA GLN A 443 -13.83 -11.42 14.86
C GLN A 443 -13.12 -11.97 13.61
N LEU A 444 -12.79 -11.11 12.65
CA LEU A 444 -12.00 -11.48 11.47
C LEU A 444 -10.57 -10.96 11.53
N ILE A 445 -9.67 -11.84 11.09
CA ILE A 445 -8.21 -11.75 11.10
C ILE A 445 -7.71 -10.61 10.19
N LEU A 446 -6.74 -9.86 10.73
CA LEU A 446 -6.05 -8.67 10.21
C LEU A 446 -5.61 -8.74 8.73
N SER A 447 -5.44 -9.94 8.17
CA SER A 447 -4.98 -10.20 6.79
C SER A 447 -5.83 -9.54 5.70
N LYS A 448 -7.14 -9.36 5.93
CA LYS A 448 -8.05 -8.67 4.97
C LYS A 448 -7.91 -7.15 4.99
N LYS A 449 -7.53 -6.58 6.15
CA LYS A 449 -7.26 -5.14 6.30
C LYS A 449 -5.93 -4.77 5.63
N ILE A 450 -4.93 -5.66 5.73
CA ILE A 450 -3.61 -5.49 5.11
C ILE A 450 -3.68 -5.58 3.58
N ALA A 451 -4.50 -6.47 3.00
CA ALA A 451 -4.64 -6.56 1.55
C ALA A 451 -5.20 -5.27 0.91
N VAL A 452 -6.21 -4.67 1.53
CA VAL A 452 -6.83 -3.41 1.05
C VAL A 452 -5.88 -2.22 1.25
N ALA A 453 -5.20 -2.12 2.40
CA ALA A 453 -4.18 -1.09 2.62
C ALA A 453 -2.98 -1.27 1.68
N GLY A 454 -2.60 -2.50 1.38
CA GLY A 454 -1.56 -2.86 0.42
C GLY A 454 -1.91 -2.44 -1.01
N MET A 455 -3.17 -2.59 -1.43
CA MET A 455 -3.63 -2.17 -2.78
C MET A 455 -3.51 -0.65 -2.99
N PHE A 456 -3.90 0.17 -2.01
CA PHE A 456 -3.77 1.62 -2.10
C PHE A 456 -2.31 2.09 -1.97
N SER A 457 -1.50 1.38 -1.17
CA SER A 457 -0.08 1.71 -0.97
C SER A 457 0.77 1.33 -2.18
N LEU A 458 0.51 0.19 -2.84
CA LEU A 458 1.19 -0.21 -4.08
C LEU A 458 0.88 0.77 -5.22
N GLY A 459 -0.38 1.22 -5.35
CA GLY A 459 -0.78 2.23 -6.34
C GLY A 459 -0.13 3.59 -6.12
N ALA A 460 0.06 4.01 -4.86
CA ALA A 460 0.79 5.23 -4.51
C ALA A 460 2.30 5.10 -4.82
N LEU A 461 2.93 3.97 -4.49
CA LEU A 461 4.34 3.70 -4.78
C LEU A 461 4.63 3.61 -6.30
N ILE A 462 3.73 3.02 -7.08
CA ILE A 462 3.85 2.92 -8.55
C ILE A 462 3.65 4.29 -9.23
N SER A 463 2.79 5.15 -8.66
CA SER A 463 2.54 6.49 -9.21
C SER A 463 3.78 7.39 -9.18
N ASP A 464 4.62 7.30 -8.14
CA ASP A 464 5.83 8.12 -7.99
C ASP A 464 7.00 7.66 -8.87
N LEU A 465 7.01 6.39 -9.31
CA LEU A 465 7.99 5.95 -10.28
C LEU A 465 7.70 6.47 -11.68
N THR A 466 6.50 6.95 -12.02
CA THR A 466 6.10 7.17 -13.42
C THR A 466 6.39 8.57 -13.95
N TYR A 467 7.63 8.80 -14.39
CA TYR A 467 8.07 10.13 -14.88
C TYR A 467 7.67 10.48 -16.32
N THR A 468 7.02 9.59 -17.07
CA THR A 468 6.85 9.78 -18.53
C THR A 468 5.44 9.51 -19.06
N VAL A 469 4.48 9.12 -18.21
CA VAL A 469 3.09 8.86 -18.62
C VAL A 469 2.15 9.45 -17.58
N THR A 470 1.07 10.11 -18.03
CA THR A 470 0.03 10.66 -17.15
C THR A 470 -0.39 9.62 -16.11
N PRO A 471 -0.34 9.93 -14.79
CA PRO A 471 -0.75 9.01 -13.72
C PRO A 471 -2.10 8.33 -13.98
N GLY A 472 -3.01 9.03 -14.67
CA GLY A 472 -4.32 8.53 -15.09
C GLY A 472 -4.26 7.20 -15.86
N ALA A 473 -3.36 7.03 -16.84
CA ALA A 473 -3.32 5.81 -17.65
C ALA A 473 -2.91 4.57 -16.83
N ILE A 474 -2.03 4.76 -15.84
CA ILE A 474 -1.58 3.68 -14.95
C ILE A 474 -2.68 3.33 -13.95
N TYR A 475 -3.34 4.32 -13.35
CA TYR A 475 -4.47 4.07 -12.47
C TYR A 475 -5.64 3.39 -13.20
N SER A 476 -5.92 3.78 -14.45
CA SER A 476 -6.92 3.12 -15.30
C SER A 476 -6.59 1.66 -15.61
N ILE A 477 -5.33 1.23 -15.52
CA ILE A 477 -4.94 -0.18 -15.66
C ILE A 477 -5.02 -0.91 -14.32
N LEU A 478 -4.46 -0.31 -13.28
CA LEU A 478 -4.34 -0.91 -11.96
C LEU A 478 -5.70 -1.20 -11.33
N GLU A 479 -6.64 -0.28 -11.48
CA GLU A 479 -7.92 -0.34 -10.79
C GLU A 479 -8.76 -1.58 -11.17
N PRO A 480 -9.09 -1.86 -12.45
CA PRO A 480 -9.88 -3.04 -12.79
C PRO A 480 -9.11 -4.35 -12.53
N THR A 481 -7.79 -4.38 -12.75
CA THR A 481 -6.97 -5.58 -12.57
C THR A 481 -6.81 -5.97 -11.10
N LEU A 482 -6.52 -5.01 -10.22
CA LEU A 482 -6.51 -5.23 -8.77
C LEU A 482 -7.93 -5.50 -8.24
N GLY A 483 -8.95 -4.89 -8.85
CA GLY A 483 -10.35 -5.18 -8.58
C GLY A 483 -10.70 -6.66 -8.81
N VAL A 484 -10.25 -7.25 -9.93
CA VAL A 484 -10.41 -8.68 -10.21
C VAL A 484 -9.74 -9.54 -9.13
N VAL A 485 -8.51 -9.20 -8.74
CA VAL A 485 -7.79 -9.92 -7.68
C VAL A 485 -8.58 -9.88 -6.37
N ASN A 486 -9.03 -8.69 -5.97
CA ASN A 486 -9.82 -8.49 -4.74
C ASN A 486 -11.13 -9.28 -4.77
N ALA A 487 -11.83 -9.28 -5.90
CA ALA A 487 -13.05 -10.07 -6.07
C ALA A 487 -12.81 -11.58 -5.88
N CYS A 488 -11.58 -12.07 -6.15
CA CYS A 488 -11.23 -13.48 -5.99
C CYS A 488 -10.81 -13.84 -4.56
N LEU A 489 -10.20 -12.91 -3.79
CA LEU A 489 -9.61 -13.18 -2.48
C LEU A 489 -10.51 -13.96 -1.49
N PRO A 490 -11.82 -13.66 -1.33
CA PRO A 490 -12.63 -14.39 -0.36
C PRO A 490 -12.86 -15.86 -0.73
N THR A 491 -12.69 -16.21 -2.01
CA THR A 491 -13.04 -17.52 -2.56
C THR A 491 -11.85 -18.46 -2.75
N ILE A 492 -10.60 -17.96 -2.73
CA ILE A 492 -9.39 -18.76 -3.03
C ILE A 492 -8.86 -19.62 -1.86
N LYS A 493 -9.41 -19.49 -0.65
CA LYS A 493 -8.93 -20.20 0.56
C LYS A 493 -8.73 -21.72 0.37
N PRO A 494 -9.67 -22.49 -0.23
CA PRO A 494 -9.49 -23.92 -0.50
C PRO A 494 -8.27 -24.24 -1.36
N ALA A 495 -8.05 -23.48 -2.44
CA ALA A 495 -6.90 -23.69 -3.34
C ALA A 495 -5.57 -23.42 -2.61
N ILE A 496 -5.52 -22.38 -1.78
CA ILE A 496 -4.33 -22.07 -0.95
C ILE A 496 -4.04 -23.21 0.03
N THR A 497 -5.07 -23.81 0.64
CA THR A 497 -4.91 -24.91 1.60
C THR A 497 -4.39 -26.19 0.93
N GLU A 498 -4.84 -26.47 -0.30
CA GLU A 498 -4.29 -27.60 -1.06
C GLU A 498 -2.85 -27.34 -1.53
N LEU A 499 -2.54 -26.12 -1.95
CA LEU A 499 -1.18 -25.76 -2.34
C LEU A 499 -0.21 -25.85 -1.15
N SER A 500 -0.62 -25.38 0.03
CA SER A 500 0.20 -25.48 1.23
C SER A 500 0.45 -26.93 1.63
N ARG A 501 -0.58 -27.79 1.58
CA ARG A 501 -0.43 -29.23 1.81
C ARG A 501 0.53 -29.90 0.82
N ALA A 502 0.45 -29.56 -0.46
CA ALA A 502 1.34 -30.10 -1.48
C ALA A 502 2.81 -29.71 -1.26
N VAL A 503 3.05 -28.48 -0.79
CA VAL A 503 4.39 -27.96 -0.46
C VAL A 503 4.93 -28.62 0.82
N THR A 504 4.11 -28.79 1.86
CA THR A 504 4.52 -29.43 3.12
C THR A 504 4.81 -30.94 2.93
N PHE A 505 4.01 -31.64 2.11
CA PHE A 505 4.17 -33.09 1.89
C PHE A 505 5.42 -33.44 1.06
N HIS A 506 5.94 -32.51 0.26
CA HIS A 506 7.25 -32.66 -0.39
C HIS A 506 8.45 -32.48 0.57
N GLY A 507 8.22 -32.07 1.82
CA GLY A 507 9.25 -31.93 2.86
C GLY A 507 9.47 -33.18 3.73
N THR A 508 8.61 -34.19 3.66
CA THR A 508 8.67 -35.38 4.53
C THR A 508 8.75 -36.69 3.73
N LYS A 509 9.80 -36.82 2.91
CA LYS A 509 10.26 -38.14 2.44
C LYS A 509 11.77 -38.25 2.49
N ARG A 510 12.29 -38.63 3.67
CA ARG A 510 13.43 -39.54 3.85
C ARG A 510 13.76 -39.76 5.33
N SER A 511 13.33 -40.89 5.86
CA SER A 511 14.10 -41.75 6.76
C SER A 511 13.25 -42.97 7.11
N SER A 512 13.33 -44.00 6.27
CA SER A 512 13.00 -45.36 6.67
C SER A 512 14.28 -46.02 7.18
N ASN A 513 14.13 -46.78 8.28
CA ASN A 513 15.07 -47.69 8.93
C ASN A 513 16.15 -47.08 9.83
N SER A 514 15.98 -47.27 11.14
CA SER A 514 16.80 -48.25 11.86
C SER A 514 16.04 -48.77 13.08
N GLY A 515 16.06 -50.10 13.24
CA GLY A 515 15.31 -50.82 14.26
C GLY A 515 15.88 -50.66 15.67
N GLY A 516 15.07 -51.04 16.65
CA GLY A 516 15.45 -51.13 18.05
C GLY A 516 14.28 -51.65 18.89
N ASN A 517 14.31 -52.95 19.17
CA ASN A 517 13.42 -53.66 20.08
C ASN A 517 13.35 -53.01 21.46
N TYR A 518 12.14 -52.89 22.04
CA TYR A 518 11.91 -53.20 23.45
C TYR A 518 10.51 -53.81 23.65
N SER A 519 10.53 -55.05 24.14
CA SER A 519 9.47 -55.78 24.83
C SER A 519 8.90 -54.96 26.01
N SER A 520 7.63 -54.99 26.38
CA SER A 520 6.89 -56.12 26.96
C SER A 520 5.56 -55.58 27.51
N GLY A 521 4.50 -56.40 27.56
CA GLY A 521 3.28 -56.05 28.29
C GLY A 521 2.02 -56.73 27.75
N LEU A 522 1.82 -57.99 28.14
CA LEU A 522 0.55 -58.70 27.95
C LEU A 522 -0.59 -57.99 28.69
N SER A 523 -1.73 -57.82 28.02
CA SER A 523 -3.01 -58.20 28.63
C SER A 523 -4.04 -58.57 27.56
N SER A 524 -4.43 -59.84 27.61
CA SER A 524 -5.40 -60.49 26.76
C SER A 524 -6.81 -60.24 27.32
N ARG A 525 -7.68 -59.58 26.55
CA ARG A 525 -9.13 -59.80 26.65
C ARG A 525 -9.72 -59.96 25.26
N LYS A 526 -9.89 -61.24 24.89
CA LYS A 526 -10.84 -61.68 23.88
C LYS A 526 -12.24 -61.20 24.27
N LEU A 527 -12.89 -60.42 23.41
CA LEU A 527 -14.34 -60.48 23.28
C LEU A 527 -14.70 -60.73 21.82
N ASN A 528 -15.36 -61.87 21.64
CA ASN A 528 -15.81 -62.44 20.40
C ASN A 528 -17.17 -61.82 20.07
N ARG A 529 -17.30 -61.05 18.99
CA ARG A 529 -18.63 -60.76 18.42
C ARG A 529 -18.55 -60.65 16.90
N LYS A 530 -18.95 -61.73 16.23
CA LYS A 530 -19.38 -61.73 14.83
C LYS A 530 -20.61 -60.83 14.71
N VAL A 531 -20.51 -59.73 13.95
CA VAL A 531 -21.66 -59.09 13.30
C VAL A 531 -21.30 -58.82 11.85
N LYS A 532 -22.16 -59.29 10.96
CA LYS A 532 -22.11 -59.13 9.50
C LYS A 532 -22.30 -57.67 9.10
N GLY A 533 -21.49 -57.22 8.14
CA GLY A 533 -21.85 -56.30 7.05
C GLY A 533 -22.34 -54.88 7.40
N ASN A 534 -21.50 -53.87 7.13
CA ASN A 534 -21.64 -52.99 5.98
C ASN A 534 -20.45 -52.02 5.90
N LEU A 535 -20.01 -51.78 4.67
CA LEU A 535 -18.86 -50.94 4.34
C LEU A 535 -19.30 -49.47 4.33
N THR A 536 -19.07 -48.74 5.41
CA THR A 536 -19.07 -47.27 5.41
C THR A 536 -17.81 -46.77 6.09
N ARG A 537 -17.02 -45.99 5.35
CA ARG A 537 -15.88 -45.25 5.88
C ARG A 537 -16.40 -44.17 6.83
N ASP A 538 -16.24 -44.38 8.12
CA ASP A 538 -16.45 -43.34 9.11
C ASP A 538 -15.34 -42.29 8.99
N PHE A 539 -15.75 -41.04 8.79
CA PHE A 539 -14.87 -39.88 8.96
C PHE A 539 -14.75 -39.62 10.45
N GLU A 540 -13.53 -39.72 10.98
CA GLU A 540 -13.20 -39.25 12.32
C GLU A 540 -13.26 -37.72 12.31
N ARG A 541 -14.24 -37.16 13.02
CA ARG A 541 -14.40 -35.71 13.22
C ARG A 541 -13.34 -35.27 14.25
N LEU A 542 -12.50 -34.32 13.87
CA LEU A 542 -11.57 -33.65 14.79
C LEU A 542 -12.39 -32.91 15.86
N ASP A 543 -12.00 -33.04 17.12
CA ASP A 543 -12.63 -32.34 18.25
C ASP A 543 -12.53 -30.81 18.07
N ASP A 544 -13.64 -30.12 18.32
CA ASP A 544 -13.74 -28.67 18.25
C ASP A 544 -12.98 -28.05 19.46
N GLU A 545 -11.97 -27.20 19.20
CA GLU A 545 -11.06 -26.59 20.20
C GLU A 545 -11.73 -25.53 21.11
N PHE A 546 -13.05 -25.33 21.01
CA PHE A 546 -13.81 -24.41 21.86
C PHE A 546 -15.18 -24.98 22.22
N ALA A 547 -15.41 -25.22 23.51
CA ALA A 547 -16.70 -25.66 24.02
C ALA A 547 -17.75 -24.54 23.87
N LEU A 548 -18.75 -24.77 23.00
CA LEU A 548 -19.98 -23.99 23.01
C LEU A 548 -20.80 -24.40 24.24
N HIS A 549 -21.10 -23.47 25.14
CA HIS A 549 -22.14 -23.68 26.15
C HIS A 549 -23.48 -23.88 25.45
N GLU A 550 -24.01 -25.10 25.51
CA GLU A 550 -25.41 -25.38 25.16
C GLU A 550 -26.33 -24.71 26.19
N VAL A 551 -27.13 -23.74 25.73
CA VAL A 551 -28.30 -23.26 26.47
C VAL A 551 -29.40 -24.31 26.29
N HIS A 552 -29.63 -25.11 27.33
CA HIS A 552 -30.80 -25.97 27.41
C HIS A 552 -32.07 -25.11 27.49
N ILE A 553 -32.86 -25.14 26.42
CA ILE A 553 -34.26 -24.69 26.46
C ILE A 553 -35.09 -25.92 26.78
N ASP A 554 -35.49 -26.07 28.05
CA ASP A 554 -36.47 -27.07 28.46
C ASP A 554 -37.85 -26.70 27.89
N ARG A 555 -38.30 -27.50 26.92
CA ARG A 555 -39.71 -27.59 26.53
C ARG A 555 -40.38 -28.62 27.42
N ASN A 556 -40.79 -28.23 28.61
CA ASN A 556 -41.92 -28.81 29.35
C ASN A 556 -42.16 -28.03 30.64
N SER A 557 -43.05 -27.04 30.57
CA SER A 557 -43.85 -26.62 31.71
C SER A 557 -45.14 -25.98 31.20
N ASP A 558 -46.24 -26.63 31.55
CA ASP A 558 -47.59 -26.18 31.31
C ASP A 558 -47.81 -24.76 31.86
N VAL A 559 -48.13 -23.82 30.99
CA VAL A 559 -48.59 -22.48 31.42
C VAL A 559 -50.10 -22.57 31.64
N GLY A 560 -50.47 -22.92 32.87
CA GLY A 560 -51.81 -22.74 33.41
C GLY A 560 -52.07 -21.26 33.73
N PHE A 561 -53.22 -20.78 33.28
CA PHE A 561 -53.75 -19.44 33.50
C PHE A 561 -54.42 -19.38 34.88
N THR A 562 -54.01 -18.47 35.77
CA THR A 562 -54.83 -18.02 36.90
C THR A 562 -54.55 -16.56 37.22
N SER A 563 -55.61 -15.75 37.16
CA SER A 563 -55.76 -14.46 37.82
C SER A 563 -55.77 -14.64 39.34
N ASP A 564 -55.35 -13.63 40.10
CA ASP A 564 -56.21 -12.97 41.10
C ASP A 564 -55.49 -11.87 41.90
N ASP A 565 -56.31 -10.90 42.27
CA ASP A 565 -56.06 -9.66 43.01
C ASP A 565 -55.43 -9.84 44.42
N HIS A 566 -54.66 -8.85 44.88
CA HIS A 566 -55.01 -8.12 46.12
C HIS A 566 -54.16 -6.86 46.40
N LYS A 567 -54.88 -5.79 46.80
CA LYS A 567 -54.40 -4.49 47.30
C LYS A 567 -54.01 -4.49 48.79
N SER A 568 -53.18 -3.49 49.12
CA SER A 568 -53.12 -2.66 50.36
C SER A 568 -52.38 -3.20 51.61
N SER A 569 -51.43 -2.40 52.15
CA SER A 569 -51.76 -1.47 53.24
C SER A 569 -50.60 -0.49 53.56
N ILE A 570 -51.03 0.66 54.09
CA ILE A 570 -50.34 1.90 54.44
C ILE A 570 -49.70 1.79 55.84
N ARG A 571 -48.60 2.51 56.09
CA ARG A 571 -48.25 2.96 57.45
C ARG A 571 -47.81 4.42 57.42
N SER A 572 -48.45 5.22 58.28
CA SER A 572 -48.09 6.58 58.66
C SER A 572 -48.22 6.76 60.17
N LEU A 573 -47.34 7.61 60.71
CA LEU A 573 -47.38 8.39 61.97
C LEU A 573 -46.83 7.76 63.26
N PRO A 574 -46.38 8.59 64.23
CA PRO A 574 -46.31 10.07 64.25
C PRO A 574 -44.98 10.66 63.76
#